data_AF-Q45060-F1
#
_entry.id   AF-Q45060-F1
#
_cell.length_a   1.000
_cell.length_b   1.000
_cell.length_c   1.000
_cell.angle_alpha   90.00
_cell.angle_beta   90.00
_cell.angle_gamma   90.00
#
_symmetry.space_group_name_H-M   'P 1'
#
loop_
_entity.id
_entity.type
_entity.pdbx_description
1 polymer ?
#
loop_
_entity_poly.entity_id
_entity_poly.type
_entity_poly.pdbx_seq_one_letter_code
_entity_poly.pdbx_strand_id
1 'polypeptide(L)'
;MTKNQNQYQQPNPDDRSDNVEKLQDMVQNTIENIEEAEASMEFASGEDKQRIKEKNARREQSIEAFRNEIQDESAARQNGYRS
;
A
#
# COMPACT_ATOMS: atom_id res chain seq x y z
N MET A 1 29.14 -9.63 -43.23
CA MET A 1 29.73 -9.78 -41.88
C MET A 1 28.71 -9.27 -40.87
N THR A 2 28.06 -10.19 -40.18
CA THR A 2 26.94 -10.01 -39.27
C THR A 2 27.38 -9.21 -38.04
N LYS A 3 26.73 -8.07 -37.74
CA LYS A 3 26.94 -7.34 -36.48
C LYS A 3 25.68 -7.39 -35.62
N ASN A 4 25.77 -8.29 -34.65
CA ASN A 4 25.19 -8.28 -33.30
C ASN A 4 23.71 -7.90 -33.11
N GLN A 5 22.90 -8.94 -33.13
CA GLN A 5 21.73 -9.08 -32.28
C GLN A 5 22.22 -9.30 -30.83
N ASN A 6 22.29 -8.24 -30.00
CA ASN A 6 22.37 -8.36 -28.52
C ASN A 6 22.24 -7.01 -27.81
N GLN A 7 21.19 -6.25 -28.13
CA GLN A 7 20.73 -5.18 -27.25
C GLN A 7 19.83 -5.83 -26.19
N TYR A 8 20.43 -6.58 -25.26
CA TYR A 8 19.72 -7.02 -24.07
C TYR A 8 19.32 -5.76 -23.30
N GLN A 9 18.01 -5.49 -23.31
CA GLN A 9 17.36 -4.60 -22.36
C GLN A 9 17.71 -5.12 -20.97
N GLN A 10 18.75 -4.56 -20.34
CA GLN A 10 18.91 -4.74 -18.91
C GLN A 10 17.63 -4.19 -18.27
N PRO A 11 16.87 -5.00 -17.52
CA PRO A 11 15.76 -4.46 -16.76
C PRO A 11 16.36 -3.40 -15.85
N ASN A 12 15.89 -2.16 -15.95
CA ASN A 12 16.27 -1.15 -14.97
C ASN A 12 15.88 -1.71 -13.60
N PRO A 13 16.77 -1.66 -12.60
CA PRO A 13 16.39 -2.01 -11.24
C PRO A 13 15.21 -1.11 -10.86
N ASP A 14 14.13 -1.75 -10.40
CA ASP A 14 12.90 -1.05 -10.03
C ASP A 14 13.21 -0.08 -8.88
N ASP A 15 12.89 1.21 -9.06
CA ASP A 15 13.16 2.22 -8.04
C ASP A 15 12.08 2.16 -6.96
N ARG A 16 12.40 1.48 -5.86
CA ARG A 16 11.51 1.34 -4.69
C ARG A 16 11.81 2.36 -3.59
N SER A 17 12.56 3.42 -3.91
CA SER A 17 12.99 4.43 -2.92
C SER A 17 11.85 5.26 -2.34
N ASP A 18 10.65 5.21 -2.94
CA ASP A 18 9.45 5.90 -2.44
C ASP A 18 8.29 4.97 -2.03
N ASN A 19 8.46 3.64 -2.15
CA ASN A 19 7.40 2.66 -1.84
C ASN A 19 6.93 2.74 -0.38
N VAL A 20 7.86 2.86 0.58
CA VAL A 20 7.53 2.94 2.01
C VAL A 20 6.66 4.15 2.29
N GLU A 21 7.04 5.30 1.74
CA GLU A 21 6.35 6.57 1.92
C GLU A 21 4.93 6.51 1.33
N LYS A 22 4.78 5.99 0.10
CA LYS A 22 3.46 5.77 -0.52
C LYS A 22 2.58 4.83 0.30
N LEU A 23 3.15 3.74 0.82
CA LEU A 23 2.39 2.79 1.65
C LEU A 23 1.96 3.43 2.98
N GLN A 24 2.83 4.23 3.61
CA GLN A 24 2.49 4.99 4.81
C GLN A 24 1.35 5.98 4.56
N ASP A 25 1.39 6.71 3.44
CA ASP A 25 0.30 7.61 3.04
C ASP A 25 -1.00 6.84 2.81
N MET A 26 -0.97 5.67 2.16
CA MET A 26 -2.16 4.84 1.99
C MET A 26 -2.72 4.34 3.32
N VAL A 27 -1.86 3.97 4.28
CA VAL A 27 -2.29 3.58 5.63
C VAL A 27 -2.99 4.76 6.31
N GLN A 28 -2.38 5.94 6.33
CA GLN A 28 -2.94 7.13 6.99
C GLN A 28 -4.27 7.54 6.36
N ASN A 29 -4.32 7.65 5.04
CA ASN A 29 -5.56 7.94 4.31
C ASN A 29 -6.66 6.90 4.59
N THR A 30 -6.29 5.62 4.73
CA THR A 30 -7.27 4.56 5.01
C THR A 30 -7.81 4.65 6.43
N ILE A 31 -6.97 5.04 7.40
CA ILE A 31 -7.39 5.30 8.79
C ILE A 31 -8.37 6.49 8.85
N GLU A 32 -8.04 7.61 8.21
CA GLU A 32 -8.94 8.78 8.14
C GLU A 32 -10.28 8.41 7.49
N ASN A 33 -10.26 7.61 6.42
CA ASN A 33 -11.47 7.08 5.77
C ASN A 33 -12.31 6.16 6.67
N ILE A 34 -11.70 5.47 7.65
CA ILE A 34 -12.41 4.68 8.65
C ILE A 34 -13.08 5.64 9.63
N GLU A 35 -12.32 6.58 10.19
CA GLU A 35 -12.80 7.56 11.18
C GLU A 35 -13.95 8.43 10.63
N GLU A 36 -13.81 8.96 9.41
CA GLU A 36 -14.87 9.74 8.76
C GLU A 36 -16.14 8.90 8.52
N ALA A 37 -15.97 7.64 8.12
CA ALA A 37 -17.10 6.75 7.91
C ALA A 37 -17.78 6.40 9.24
N GLU A 38 -17.02 6.21 10.32
CA GLU A 38 -17.56 5.99 11.65
C GLU A 38 -18.33 7.20 12.17
N ALA A 39 -17.81 8.41 12.00
CA ALA A 39 -18.51 9.65 12.34
C ALA A 39 -19.83 9.78 11.56
N SER A 40 -19.83 9.42 10.26
CA SER A 40 -21.04 9.46 9.43
C SER A 40 -22.12 8.46 9.86
N MET A 41 -21.76 7.40 10.61
CA MET A 41 -22.74 6.42 11.08
C MET A 41 -23.78 7.03 12.01
N GLU A 42 -23.51 8.15 12.69
CA GLU A 42 -24.51 8.81 13.55
C GLU A 42 -25.82 9.07 12.80
N PHE A 43 -25.72 9.50 11.54
CA PHE A 43 -26.86 9.92 10.70
C PHE A 43 -27.32 8.84 9.70
N ALA A 44 -26.65 7.69 9.67
CA ALA A 44 -26.89 6.65 8.68
C ALA A 44 -28.06 5.72 9.06
N SER A 45 -28.76 5.20 8.05
CA SER A 45 -29.78 4.17 8.21
C SER A 45 -29.17 2.82 8.63
N GLY A 46 -29.99 1.84 9.02
CA GLY A 46 -29.51 0.54 9.47
C GLY A 46 -28.70 -0.23 8.40
N GLU A 47 -29.18 -0.21 7.15
CA GLU A 47 -28.48 -0.85 6.04
C GLU A 47 -27.17 -0.13 5.71
N ASP A 48 -27.20 1.21 5.68
CA ASP A 48 -26.01 2.02 5.43
C ASP A 48 -24.93 1.80 6.50
N LYS A 49 -25.32 1.75 7.78
CA LYS A 49 -24.44 1.41 8.91
C LYS A 49 -23.77 0.07 8.71
N GLN A 50 -24.51 -0.93 8.27
CA GLN A 50 -23.97 -2.26 8.04
C GLN A 50 -22.94 -2.25 6.89
N ARG A 51 -23.23 -1.57 5.79
CA ARG A 51 -22.29 -1.42 4.67
C ARG A 51 -21.02 -0.65 5.07
N ILE A 52 -21.14 0.38 5.91
CA ILE A 52 -19.99 1.11 6.46
C ILE A 52 -19.11 0.17 7.28
N LYS A 53 -19.70 -0.62 8.20
CA LYS A 53 -18.95 -1.58 9.03
C LYS A 53 -18.23 -2.63 8.19
N GLU A 54 -18.88 -3.21 7.19
CA GLU A 54 -18.25 -4.19 6.29
C GLU A 54 -17.14 -3.59 5.44
N LYS A 55 -17.26 -2.32 5.03
CA LYS A 55 -16.19 -1.62 4.33
C LYS A 55 -15.03 -1.33 5.27
N ASN A 56 -15.28 -0.89 6.49
CA ASN A 56 -14.24 -0.65 7.50
C ASN A 56 -13.49 -1.93 7.87
N ALA A 57 -14.18 -3.06 8.05
CA ALA A 57 -13.53 -4.34 8.30
C ALA A 57 -12.56 -4.74 7.17
N ARG A 58 -12.90 -4.48 5.90
CA ARG A 58 -11.99 -4.71 4.76
C ARG A 58 -10.83 -3.71 4.72
N ARG A 59 -11.07 -2.47 5.15
CA ARG A 59 -10.01 -1.45 5.26
C ARG A 59 -9.00 -1.82 6.35
N GLU A 60 -9.44 -2.35 7.48
CA GLU A 60 -8.57 -2.87 8.54
C GLU A 60 -7.64 -3.98 8.02
N GLN A 61 -8.19 -4.95 7.26
CA GLN A 61 -7.40 -5.98 6.58
C GLN A 61 -6.41 -5.38 5.58
N SER A 62 -6.81 -4.33 4.85
CA SER A 62 -5.92 -3.65 3.90
C SER A 62 -4.78 -2.92 4.62
N ILE A 63 -5.06 -2.28 5.75
CA ILE A 63 -4.05 -1.62 6.60
C ILE A 63 -3.04 -2.65 7.10
N GLU A 64 -3.47 -3.83 7.55
CA GLU A 64 -2.57 -4.89 7.96
C GLU A 64 -1.65 -5.33 6.82
N ALA A 65 -2.19 -5.54 5.62
CA ALA A 65 -1.40 -5.87 4.44
C ALA A 65 -0.38 -4.77 4.10
N PHE A 66 -0.77 -3.49 4.12
CA PHE A 66 0.15 -2.38 3.89
C PHE A 66 1.24 -2.30 4.95
N ARG A 67 0.92 -2.55 6.22
CA ARG A 67 1.92 -2.57 7.30
C ARG A 67 2.95 -3.67 7.11
N ASN A 68 2.52 -4.85 6.68
CA ASN A 68 3.44 -5.94 6.35
C ASN A 68 4.35 -5.57 5.17
N GLU A 69 3.79 -4.98 4.10
CA GLU A 69 4.58 -4.53 2.95
C GLU A 69 5.58 -3.42 3.33
N ILE A 70 5.20 -2.47 4.18
CA ILE A 70 6.11 -1.44 4.71
C ILE A 70 7.30 -2.08 5.42
N GLN A 71 7.05 -3.13 6.21
CA GLN A 71 8.12 -3.83 6.92
C GLN A 71 9.09 -4.52 5.95
N ASP A 72 8.56 -5.21 4.94
CA ASP A 72 9.36 -5.90 3.92
C ASP A 72 10.16 -4.90 3.07
N GLU A 73 9.55 -3.80 2.65
CA GLU A 73 10.20 -2.72 1.92
C GLU A 73 11.30 -2.03 2.74
N SER A 74 11.04 -1.78 4.03
CA SER A 74 12.02 -1.19 4.95
C SER A 74 13.20 -2.13 5.17
N ALA A 75 12.96 -3.44 5.31
CA ALA A 75 14.02 -4.44 5.45
C ALA A 75 14.84 -4.57 4.16
N ALA A 76 14.20 -4.54 2.99
CA ALA A 76 14.88 -4.57 1.70
C ALA A 76 15.78 -3.34 1.48
N ARG A 77 15.34 -2.13 1.86
CA ARG A 77 16.16 -0.92 1.83
C ARG A 77 17.42 -1.04 2.69
N GLN A 78 17.30 -1.61 3.89
CA GLN A 78 18.45 -1.82 4.77
C GLN A 78 19.44 -2.86 4.22
N ASN A 79 18.94 -3.94 3.60
CA ASN A 79 19.77 -4.98 3.02
C ASN A 79 20.43 -4.56 1.70
N GLY A 80 19.77 -3.75 0.87
CA GLY A 80 20.36 -3.18 -0.34
C GLY A 80 21.52 -2.21 -0.06
N TYR A 81 21.58 -1.63 1.14
CA TYR A 81 22.72 -0.81 1.59
C TYR A 81 23.92 -1.62 2.08
N ARG A 82 23.78 -2.95 2.27
CA ARG A 82 24.83 -3.83 2.79
C ARG A 82 25.58 -4.64 1.71
N SER A 83 25.18 -4.55 0.45
CA SER A 83 25.84 -5.23 -0.68
C SER A 83 26.85 -4.34 -1.40
#